data_AF-A0A7C9RKL9-F1
#
_entry.id   AF-A0A7C9RKL9-F1
#
_cell.length_a   1.000
_cell.length_b   1.000
_cell.length_c   1.000
_cell.angle_alpha   90.00
_cell.angle_beta   90.00
_cell.angle_gamma   90.00
#
_symmetry.space_group_name_H-M   'P 1'
#
loop_
_entity.id
_entity.type
_entity.pdbx_description
1 polymer ?
#
loop_
_entity_poly.entity_id
_entity_poly.type
_entity_poly.pdbx_seq_one_letter_code
_entity_poly.pdbx_strand_id
1 'polypeptide(L)' 'ITHTETPRPLRGRGIASKLVQGALEQIRADGLKVVAGCSFVVDYLEKHPEFTDVVA' A
#
# COMPACT_ATOMS: atom_id res chain seq x y z
N ILE A 1 -5.70 4.37 -2.37
CA ILE A 1 -6.08 3.41 -1.29
C ILE A 1 -6.58 4.22 -0.10
N THR A 2 -7.83 4.04 0.30
CA THR A 2 -8.48 4.84 1.36
C THR A 2 -8.41 4.18 2.75
N HIS A 3 -8.32 2.86 2.82
CA HIS A 3 -8.21 2.13 4.09
C HIS A 3 -7.50 0.79 3.90
N THR A 4 -6.79 0.33 4.92
CA THR A 4 -6.21 -1.00 4.99
C THR A 4 -6.37 -1.51 6.42
N GLU A 5 -7.02 -2.66 6.57
CA GLU A 5 -7.25 -3.27 7.88
C GLU A 5 -6.63 -4.67 7.93
N THR A 6 -6.12 -5.03 9.11
CA THR A 6 -5.80 -6.42 9.44
C THR A 6 -6.51 -6.78 10.74
N PRO A 7 -7.30 -7.88 10.74
CA PRO A 7 -7.95 -8.38 11.95
C PRO A 7 -6.94 -8.55 13.09
N ARG A 8 -7.33 -8.21 14.33
CA ARG A 8 -6.42 -8.23 15.49
C ARG A 8 -5.60 -9.52 15.63
N PRO A 9 -6.16 -10.73 15.45
CA PRO A 9 -5.40 -11.98 15.58
C PRO A 9 -4.28 -12.16 14.53
N LEU A 10 -4.35 -11.40 13.44
CA LEU A 10 -3.45 -11.50 12.29
C LEU A 10 -2.44 -10.33 12.22
N ARG A 11 -2.53 -9.37 13.14
CA ARG A 11 -1.58 -8.25 13.22
C ARG A 11 -0.17 -8.75 13.59
N GLY A 12 0.85 -7.95 13.26
CA GLY A 12 2.26 -8.29 13.51
C GLY A 12 2.87 -9.31 12.53
N ARG A 13 2.10 -9.78 11.54
CA ARG A 13 2.55 -10.78 10.55
C ARG A 13 2.88 -10.19 9.18
N GLY A 14 2.90 -8.86 9.05
CA GLY A 14 3.17 -8.16 7.78
C GLY A 14 2.07 -8.29 6.72
N ILE A 15 0.85 -8.71 7.09
CA ILE A 15 -0.24 -8.95 6.13
C ILE A 15 -0.68 -7.65 5.44
N ALA A 16 -0.87 -6.57 6.20
CA ALA A 16 -1.21 -5.27 5.63
C ALA A 16 -0.17 -4.79 4.60
N SER A 17 1.12 -4.98 4.90
CA SER A 17 2.21 -4.64 3.98
C SER A 17 2.13 -5.45 2.68
N LYS A 18 1.91 -6.77 2.76
CA LYS A 18 1.73 -7.62 1.56
C LYS A 18 0.51 -7.23 0.74
N LEU A 19 -0.59 -6.87 1.39
CA LEU A 19 -1.80 -6.40 0.71
C LEU A 19 -1.56 -5.09 -0.04
N VAL A 20 -0.92 -4.12 0.61
CA VAL A 20 -0.59 -2.83 0.00
C VAL A 20 0.40 -3.02 -1.14
N GLN A 21 1.43 -3.84 -0.97
CA GLN A 21 2.39 -4.15 -2.01
C GLN A 21 1.70 -4.67 -3.28
N GLY A 22 0.89 -5.74 -3.14
CA GLY A 22 0.19 -6.33 -4.29
C GLY A 22 -0.78 -5.35 -4.96
N ALA A 23 -1.46 -4.51 -4.16
CA ALA A 23 -2.33 -3.47 -4.70
C ALA A 23 -1.53 -2.41 -5.49
N LEU A 24 -0.38 -1.97 -5.00
CA LEU A 24 0.49 -1.00 -5.70
C LEU A 24 1.10 -1.60 -6.96
N GLU A 25 1.54 -2.85 -6.92
CA GLU A 25 2.04 -3.58 -8.09
C GLU A 25 0.96 -3.70 -9.19
N GLN A 26 -0.28 -3.99 -8.80
CA GLN A 26 -1.40 -4.02 -9.74
C GLN A 26 -1.69 -2.63 -10.32
N ILE A 27 -1.74 -1.59 -9.49
CA ILE A 27 -1.93 -0.20 -9.93
C ILE A 27 -0.82 0.20 -10.93
N ARG A 28 0.44 -0.18 -10.65
CA ARG A 28 1.56 0.02 -11.57
C ARG A 28 1.32 -0.67 -12.90
N ALA A 29 0.94 -1.95 -12.87
CA ALA A 29 0.72 -2.76 -14.06
C ALA A 29 -0.41 -2.19 -14.93
N ASP A 30 -1.43 -1.63 -14.30
CA ASP A 30 -2.56 -0.98 -14.97
C ASP A 30 -2.22 0.43 -15.48
N GLY A 31 -1.00 0.94 -15.22
CA GLY A 31 -0.57 2.30 -15.59
C GLY A 31 -1.34 3.40 -14.86
N LEU A 32 -1.94 3.07 -13.72
CA LEU A 32 -2.72 3.98 -12.89
C LEU A 32 -1.85 4.61 -11.81
N LYS A 33 -2.37 5.66 -11.20
CA LYS A 33 -1.75 6.30 -10.03
C LYS A 33 -2.62 6.16 -8.79
N VAL A 34 -1.98 6.07 -7.64
CA VAL A 34 -2.61 5.92 -6.33
C VAL A 34 -2.60 7.25 -5.57
N VAL A 35 -3.73 7.58 -4.96
CA VAL A 35 -3.82 8.57 -3.88
C VAL A 35 -3.86 7.81 -2.55
N ALA A 36 -2.90 8.09 -1.67
CA ALA A 36 -2.81 7.46 -0.36
C ALA A 36 -3.68 8.20 0.66
N GLY A 37 -4.90 7.71 0.89
CA GLY A 37 -5.86 8.26 1.87
C GLY A 37 -5.77 7.63 3.26
N CYS A 38 -5.00 6.56 3.41
CA CYS A 38 -4.76 5.88 4.69
C CYS A 38 -3.34 6.15 5.17
N SER A 39 -3.17 6.56 6.43
CA SER A 39 -1.85 6.83 7.02
C SER A 39 -0.90 5.63 6.89
N PHE A 40 -1.40 4.40 7.05
CA PHE A 40 -0.59 3.19 6.87
C PHE A 40 0.02 3.10 5.46
N VAL A 41 -0.72 3.51 4.43
CA VAL A 41 -0.24 3.44 3.03
C VAL A 41 0.78 4.55 2.78
N VAL A 42 0.59 5.73 3.40
CA VAL A 42 1.60 6.81 3.36
C VAL A 42 2.91 6.31 3.98
N ASP A 43 2.86 5.79 5.21
CA ASP A 43 4.04 5.24 5.89
C ASP A 43 4.70 4.10 5.10
N TYR A 44 3.89 3.30 4.38
CA TYR A 44 4.40 2.23 3.52
C TYR A 44 5.15 2.81 2.32
N LEU A 45 4.58 3.79 1.62
CA LEU A 45 5.22 4.43 0.46
C LEU A 45 6.51 5.16 0.84
N GLU A 46 6.59 5.78 2.02
CA GLU A 46 7.83 6.41 2.51
C GLU A 46 8.95 5.40 2.74
N LYS A 47 8.61 4.18 3.16
CA LYS A 47 9.58 3.09 3.37
C LYS A 47 9.93 2.34 2.08
N HIS A 48 9.13 2.53 1.04
CA HIS A 48 9.22 1.82 -0.24
C HIS A 48 9.29 2.81 -1.41
N PRO A 49 10.44 3.51 -1.58
CA PRO A 49 10.62 4.50 -2.64
C PRO A 49 10.55 3.89 -4.05
N GLU A 50 10.64 2.57 -4.17
CA GLU A 50 10.39 1.87 -5.43
C GLU A 50 8.99 2.14 -5.98
N PHE A 51 8.01 2.54 -5.16
CA PHE A 51 6.62 2.85 -5.56
C PHE A 51 6.35 4.34 -5.78
N THR A 52 7.36 5.21 -5.81
CA THR A 52 7.16 6.65 -6.05
C THR A 52 6.59 6.95 -7.44
N ASP A 53 6.84 6.09 -8.42
CA ASP A 53 6.31 6.19 -9.80
C ASP A 53 4.79 6.05 -9.90
N VAL A 54 4.16 5.31 -8.97
CA VAL A 54 2.72 5.10 -8.95
C VAL A 54 1.97 6.09 -8.08
N VAL A 55 2.64 7.03 -7.41
CA VAL A 55 1.97 8.05 -6.60
C VAL A 55 1.44 9.18 -7.50
N ALA A 56 0.19 9.60 -7.26
CA ALA A 56 -0.49 10.68 -7.99
C ALA A 56 0.06 12.07 -7.67
#